data_AF-A0AAV9ZCX1-F1
#
_entry.id   AF-A0AAV9ZCX1-F1
#
_cell.length_a   1.000
_cell.length_b   1.000
_cell.length_c   1.000
_cell.angle_alpha   90.00
_cell.angle_beta   90.00
_cell.angle_gamma   90.00
#
_symmetry.space_group_name_H-M   'P 1'
#
loop_
_entity.id
_entity.type
_entity.pdbx_description
1 polymer ?
#
loop_
_entity_poly.entity_id
_entity_poly.type
_entity_poly.pdbx_seq_one_letter_code
_entity_poly.pdbx_strand_id
1 'polypeptide(L)'
;MLDFLAADRAFLAEKDAEIQEALERSLSLLRAARKIRQLHLSSYIYPVLTLPNEIIAEIFLHFVPPYPEVPPLLDDFSPMRLTHICRKWRDIACTTPQRSTLESHRFES
;
A
#
# COMPACT_ATOMS: atom_id res chain seq x y z
N MET A 1 39.75 16.48 -44.55
CA MET A 1 39.40 15.30 -43.72
C MET A 1 39.17 15.68 -42.26
N LEU A 2 40.04 16.49 -41.64
CA LEU A 2 39.84 17.01 -40.28
C LEU A 2 38.61 17.93 -40.13
N ASP A 3 38.33 18.78 -41.12
CA ASP A 3 37.17 19.70 -41.07
C ASP A 3 35.82 18.99 -41.09
N PHE A 4 35.73 17.84 -41.76
CA PHE A 4 34.51 17.03 -41.82
C PHE A 4 34.19 16.41 -40.45
N LEU A 5 35.20 15.93 -39.74
CA LEU A 5 35.06 15.40 -38.37
C LEU A 5 34.71 16.50 -37.37
N ALA A 6 35.23 17.73 -37.56
CA ALA A 6 34.88 18.87 -36.73
C ALA A 6 33.43 19.32 -36.96
N ALA A 7 32.98 19.37 -38.22
CA ALA A 7 31.61 19.68 -38.59
C ALA A 7 30.60 18.64 -38.08
N ASP A 8 30.93 17.35 -38.19
CA ASP A 8 30.08 16.26 -37.72
C ASP A 8 29.93 16.27 -36.19
N ARG A 9 31.03 16.52 -35.46
CA ARG A 9 30.99 16.70 -33.99
C ARG A 9 30.17 17.92 -33.56
N ALA A 10 30.26 19.03 -34.29
CA ALA A 10 29.46 20.22 -34.00
C ALA A 10 27.96 19.94 -34.21
N PHE A 11 27.61 19.22 -35.28
CA PHE A 11 26.24 18.80 -35.54
C PHE A 11 25.69 17.87 -34.46
N LEU A 12 26.48 16.87 -34.02
CA LEU A 12 26.09 15.99 -32.92
C LEU A 12 25.89 16.77 -31.61
N ALA A 13 26.79 17.70 -31.27
CA ALA A 13 26.65 18.53 -30.09
C ALA A 13 25.40 19.43 -30.12
N GLU A 14 25.04 19.95 -31.29
CA GLU A 14 23.81 20.73 -31.50
C GLU A 14 22.57 19.85 -31.30
N LYS A 15 22.55 18.63 -31.88
CA LYS A 15 21.44 17.68 -31.69
C LYS A 15 21.34 17.22 -30.24
N ASP A 16 22.46 16.96 -29.57
CA ASP A 16 22.50 16.56 -28.16
C ASP A 16 21.95 17.67 -27.25
N ALA A 17 22.27 18.94 -27.55
CA ALA A 17 21.70 20.08 -26.83
C ALA A 17 20.19 20.19 -27.02
N GLU A 18 19.69 20.00 -28.25
CA GLU A 18 18.26 20.01 -28.56
C GLU A 18 17.51 18.85 -27.86
N ILE A 19 18.09 17.65 -27.86
CA ILE A 19 17.57 16.48 -27.15
C ILE A 19 17.51 16.74 -25.65
N GLN A 20 18.59 17.28 -25.08
CA GLN A 20 18.68 17.57 -23.65
C GLN A 20 17.62 18.58 -23.22
N GLU A 21 17.43 19.65 -24.00
CA GLU A 21 16.41 20.66 -23.70
C GLU A 21 15.00 20.07 -23.78
N ALA A 22 14.70 19.25 -24.79
CA ALA A 22 13.41 18.57 -24.92
C ALA A 22 13.15 17.60 -23.76
N LEU A 23 14.19 16.88 -23.30
CA LEU A 23 14.10 15.95 -22.19
C LEU A 23 13.84 16.69 -20.87
N GLU A 24 14.55 17.79 -20.61
CA GLU A 24 14.37 18.60 -19.40
C GLU A 24 12.96 19.20 -19.32
N ARG A 25 12.45 19.71 -20.44
CA ARG A 25 11.06 20.17 -20.56
C ARG A 25 10.09 19.05 -20.20
N SER A 26 10.26 17.86 -20.81
CA SER A 26 9.39 16.70 -20.55
C SER A 26 9.46 16.23 -19.09
N LEU A 27 10.66 16.17 -18.51
CA LEU A 27 10.88 15.79 -17.11
C LEU A 27 10.25 16.78 -16.14
N SER A 28 10.35 18.09 -16.42
CA SER A 28 9.73 19.12 -15.58
C SER A 28 8.20 18.97 -15.53
N LEU A 29 7.56 18.73 -16.68
CA LEU A 29 6.12 18.51 -16.79
C LEU A 29 5.68 17.26 -16.03
N LEU A 30 6.38 16.14 -16.23
CA LEU A 30 6.08 14.88 -15.54
C LEU A 30 6.26 14.99 -14.03
N ARG A 31 7.31 15.71 -13.56
CA ARG A 31 7.53 15.97 -12.13
C ARG A 31 6.41 16.84 -11.55
N ALA A 32 5.96 17.86 -12.27
CA ALA A 32 4.82 18.69 -11.84
C ALA A 32 3.53 17.86 -11.71
N ALA A 33 3.20 17.05 -12.73
CA ALA A 33 2.03 16.18 -12.71
C ALA A 33 2.10 15.12 -11.59
N ARG A 34 3.28 14.57 -11.33
CA ARG A 34 3.52 13.67 -10.18
C ARG A 34 3.25 14.39 -8.86
N LYS A 35 3.76 15.61 -8.68
CA LYS A 35 3.60 16.38 -7.45
C LYS A 35 2.13 16.65 -7.13
N ILE A 36 1.33 17.00 -8.14
CA ILE A 36 -0.12 17.21 -7.97
C ILE A 36 -0.81 15.94 -7.47
N ARG A 37 -0.56 14.79 -8.12
CA ARG A 37 -1.13 13.50 -7.70
C ARG A 37 -0.66 13.09 -6.30
N GLN A 38 0.60 13.36 -5.96
CA GLN A 38 1.13 13.07 -4.65
C GLN A 38 0.47 13.92 -3.55
N LEU A 39 0.24 15.21 -3.80
CA LEU A 39 -0.52 16.07 -2.89
C LEU A 39 -1.95 15.56 -2.71
N HIS A 40 -2.62 15.20 -3.80
CA HIS A 40 -3.96 14.63 -3.76
C HIS A 40 -4.01 13.32 -2.97
N LEU A 41 -3.02 12.44 -3.13
CA LEU A 41 -2.92 11.21 -2.34
C LEU A 41 -2.65 11.48 -0.86
N SER A 42 -1.83 12.49 -0.54
CA SER A 42 -1.52 12.84 0.84
C SER A 42 -2.70 13.41 1.62
N SER A 43 -3.72 13.96 0.94
CA SER A 43 -4.97 14.37 1.60
C SER A 43 -5.89 13.22 1.98
N TYR A 44 -5.69 12.02 1.41
CA TYR A 44 -6.46 10.85 1.85
C TYR A 44 -5.89 10.31 3.15
N ILE A 45 -6.70 10.40 4.20
CA ILE A 45 -6.49 9.64 5.42
C ILE A 45 -6.96 8.22 5.11
N TYR A 46 -6.05 7.26 5.16
CA TYR A 46 -6.38 5.83 5.01
C TYR A 46 -6.72 5.28 6.39
N PRO A 47 -8.00 5.25 6.81
CA PRO A 47 -8.37 5.01 8.20
C PRO A 47 -7.88 3.64 8.66
N VAL A 48 -8.01 2.65 7.78
CA VAL A 48 -7.56 1.27 7.99
C VAL A 48 -6.06 1.14 8.33
N LEU A 49 -5.23 2.11 7.94
CA LEU A 49 -3.79 2.16 8.23
C LEU A 49 -3.45 3.04 9.43
N THR A 50 -4.29 4.04 9.74
CA THR A 50 -4.08 4.99 10.85
C THR A 50 -4.83 4.62 12.13
N LEU A 51 -5.71 3.62 12.09
CA LEU A 51 -6.46 3.16 13.27
C LEU A 51 -5.50 2.64 14.36
N PRO A 52 -5.70 3.04 15.64
CA PRO A 52 -5.02 2.43 16.79
C PRO A 52 -5.30 0.92 16.89
N ASN A 53 -4.40 0.19 17.54
CA ASN A 53 -4.52 -1.26 17.64
C ASN A 53 -5.76 -1.68 18.43
N GLU A 54 -6.16 -0.86 19.41
CA GLU A 54 -7.32 -1.06 20.27
C GLU A 54 -8.62 -1.04 19.48
N ILE A 55 -8.76 -0.08 18.55
CA ILE A 55 -9.95 0.01 17.70
C ILE A 55 -10.02 -1.16 16.73
N ILE A 56 -8.88 -1.60 16.18
CA ILE A 56 -8.83 -2.79 15.31
C ILE A 56 -9.24 -4.03 16.11
N ALA A 57 -8.74 -4.19 17.34
CA ALA A 57 -9.13 -5.29 18.22
C ALA A 57 -10.65 -5.25 18.52
N GLU A 58 -11.20 -4.08 18.83
CA GLU A 58 -12.63 -3.90 19.10
C GLU A 58 -13.51 -4.28 17.89
N ILE A 59 -13.05 -3.96 16.67
CA ILE A 59 -13.72 -4.39 15.44
C ILE A 59 -13.74 -5.92 15.36
N PHE A 60 -12.63 -6.60 15.64
CA PHE A 60 -12.58 -8.06 15.65
C PHE A 60 -13.49 -8.66 16.73
N LEU A 61 -13.59 -8.03 17.91
CA LEU A 61 -14.46 -8.48 19.00
C LEU A 61 -15.95 -8.39 18.62
N HIS A 62 -16.37 -7.30 17.97
CA HIS A 62 -17.75 -7.12 17.51
C HIS A 62 -18.11 -7.98 16.28
N PHE A 63 -17.11 -8.41 15.51
CA PHE A 63 -17.31 -9.25 14.33
C PHE A 63 -17.44 -10.74 14.67
N VAL A 64 -17.08 -11.13 15.89
CA VAL A 64 -17.23 -12.51 16.40
C VAL A 64 -18.49 -12.54 17.27
N PRO A 65 -19.46 -13.43 17.00
CA PRO A 65 -20.64 -13.55 17.83
C PRO A 65 -20.25 -14.02 19.25
N PRO A 66 -20.98 -13.59 20.29
CA PRO A 66 -20.73 -14.03 21.65
C PRO A 66 -20.95 -15.55 21.75
N TYR A 67 -20.09 -16.21 22.53
CA TYR A 67 -20.24 -17.63 22.83
C TYR A 67 -21.65 -17.93 23.38
N PRO A 68 -22.34 -19.02 22.97
CA PRO A 68 -21.83 -20.22 22.29
C PRO A 68 -21.90 -20.21 20.75
N GLU A 69 -22.29 -19.11 20.13
CA GLU A 69 -22.43 -19.05 18.68
C GLU A 69 -21.05 -19.09 18.01
N VAL A 70 -20.87 -20.01 17.06
CA VAL A 70 -19.60 -20.17 16.33
C VAL A 70 -19.62 -19.26 15.12
N PRO A 71 -18.65 -18.35 14.93
CA PRO A 71 -18.58 -17.51 13.74
C PRO A 71 -18.47 -18.38 12.49
N PRO A 72 -19.17 -18.03 11.40
CA PRO A 72 -19.00 -18.70 10.13
C PRO A 72 -17.56 -18.48 9.63
N LEU A 73 -16.78 -19.56 9.51
CA LEU A 73 -15.36 -19.49 9.16
C LEU A 73 -15.11 -19.12 7.69
N LEU A 74 -16.06 -19.44 6.81
CA LEU A 74 -15.93 -19.39 5.35
C LEU A 74 -16.84 -18.35 4.66
N ASP A 75 -17.70 -17.67 5.41
CA ASP A 75 -18.68 -16.75 4.85
C ASP A 75 -18.12 -15.33 4.69
N ASP A 76 -18.84 -14.48 3.96
CA ASP A 76 -18.49 -13.08 3.74
C ASP A 76 -18.38 -12.27 5.04
N PHE A 77 -19.00 -12.76 6.11
CA PHE A 77 -18.95 -12.22 7.47
C PHE A 77 -17.92 -12.92 8.37
N SER A 78 -16.99 -13.68 7.79
CA SER A 78 -15.93 -14.32 8.56
C SER A 78 -14.90 -13.27 9.02
N PRO A 79 -14.55 -13.23 10.32
CA PRO A 79 -13.47 -12.38 10.82
C PRO A 79 -12.13 -12.70 10.15
N MET A 80 -11.99 -13.88 9.53
CA MET A 80 -10.80 -14.23 8.74
C MET A 80 -10.63 -13.30 7.54
N ARG A 81 -11.71 -12.80 6.91
CA ARG A 81 -11.60 -11.85 5.79
C ARG A 81 -10.92 -10.54 6.21
N LEU A 82 -11.20 -10.07 7.42
CA LEU A 82 -10.58 -8.86 7.95
C LEU A 82 -9.05 -9.01 8.13
N THR A 83 -8.54 -10.24 8.31
CA THR A 83 -7.10 -10.52 8.37
C THR A 83 -6.38 -10.41 7.02
N HIS A 84 -7.12 -10.37 5.91
CA HIS A 84 -6.58 -10.19 4.56
C HIS A 84 -6.41 -8.71 4.15
N ILE A 85 -6.88 -7.76 4.96
CA ILE A 85 -6.83 -6.33 4.66
C ILE A 85 -5.38 -5.82 4.60
N CYS A 86 -4.59 -6.06 5.65
CA CYS A 86 -3.17 -5.75 5.68
C CYS A 86 -2.44 -6.57 6.77
N ARG A 87 -1.11 -6.55 6.75
CA ARG A 87 -0.29 -7.29 7.73
C ARG A 87 -0.59 -6.87 9.18
N LYS A 88 -0.78 -5.57 9.43
CA LYS A 88 -1.12 -5.03 10.76
C LYS A 88 -2.41 -5.65 11.32
N TRP A 89 -3.45 -5.77 10.50
CA TRP A 89 -4.73 -6.35 10.93
C TRP A 89 -4.61 -7.85 11.23
N ARG A 90 -3.81 -8.57 10.46
CA ARG A 90 -3.49 -9.98 10.73
C ARG A 90 -2.75 -10.14 12.05
N ASP A 91 -1.71 -9.35 12.29
CA ASP A 91 -0.91 -9.43 13.51
C ASP A 91 -1.79 -9.17 14.73
N ILE A 92 -2.65 -8.14 14.67
CA ILE A 92 -3.61 -7.83 15.74
C ILE A 92 -4.59 -8.98 15.95
N ALA A 93 -5.19 -9.51 14.89
CA ALA A 93 -6.13 -10.64 14.98
C ALA A 93 -5.50 -11.90 15.59
N CYS A 94 -4.20 -12.12 15.39
CA CYS A 94 -3.46 -13.22 16.01
C CYS A 94 -3.13 -12.95 17.49
N THR A 95 -2.97 -11.68 17.89
CA THR A 95 -2.71 -11.29 19.29
C THR A 95 -3.97 -11.09 20.13
N THR A 96 -5.14 -10.91 19.52
CA THR A 96 -6.40 -10.71 20.25
C THR A 96 -6.82 -12.03 20.95
N PRO A 97 -6.80 -12.07 22.30
CA PRO A 97 -6.80 -13.32 23.07
C PRO A 97 -8.11 -14.11 23.02
N GLN A 98 -9.23 -13.50 22.63
CA GLN A 98 -10.53 -14.19 22.56
C GLN A 98 -10.55 -15.32 21.52
N ARG A 99 -9.63 -15.32 20.55
CA ARG A 99 -9.43 -16.42 19.60
C ARG A 99 -8.61 -17.58 20.19
N SER A 100 -7.56 -17.29 20.97
CA SER A 100 -6.69 -18.32 21.56
C SER A 100 -7.35 -19.14 22.66
N THR A 101 -8.38 -18.60 23.33
CA THR A 101 -9.11 -19.34 24.37
C THR A 101 -9.97 -20.47 23.80
N LEU A 102 -10.39 -20.38 22.53
CA LEU A 102 -11.16 -21.43 21.86
C LEU A 102 -10.29 -22.60 21.35
N GLU A 103 -9.00 -22.39 21.10
CA GLU A 103 -8.09 -23.48 20.70
C GLU A 103 -7.62 -24.32 21.90
N SER A 104 -7.65 -23.79 23.12
CA SER A 104 -7.23 -24.52 24.32
C SER A 104 -8.21 -25.62 24.75
N HIS A 105 -9.49 -25.55 24.36
CA HIS A 105 -10.48 -26.60 24.67
C HIS A 105 -10.58 -27.72 23.61
N ARG A 106 -9.83 -27.66 22.50
CA ARG A 106 -9.85 -28.69 21.45
C ARG A 106 -8.78 -29.78 21.61
N PHE A 107 -7.88 -29.65 22.60
CA PHE A 107 -6.79 -30.60 22.84
C PHE A 107 -7.04 -31.58 24.01
N GLU A 108 -8.22 -31.54 24.65
CA GLU A 108 -8.64 -32.52 25.64
C GLU A 108 -9.94 -33.21 25.20
N SER A 109 -9.86 -34.11 24.21
CA SER A 109 -10.82 -35.22 23.97
C SER A 109 -10.22 -36.23 23.00
#